data_AF-A0A1E7IYH1-F1
#
_entry.id   AF-A0A1E7IYH1-F1
#
_cell.length_a   1.000
_cell.length_b   1.000
_cell.length_c   1.000
_cell.angle_alpha   90.00
_cell.angle_beta   90.00
_cell.angle_gamma   90.00
#
_symmetry.space_group_name_H-M   'P 1'
#
loop_
_entity.id
_entity.type
_entity.pdbx_description
1 polymer ?
#
loop_
_entity_poly.entity_id
_entity_poly.type
_entity_poly.pdbx_seq_one_letter_code
_entity_poly.pdbx_strand_id
1 'polypeptide(L)'
;MYDVFIALRLIPLGDTSFGEAAEYAKNISAYPLSEAKNQPVGEYIDMAGKHLPTLPVYDLSFFENITELLNKEPLLESDKVMGGVLASIGIEKGKPFAPAGKVKQALEKAAKDGYAFLEYMFETPGYSTELYWPDHQWMTIKQPSKDGFVFNEGEYLLLLHSMRKSAEKA
;
A
#
# COMPACT_ATOMS: atom_id res chain seq x y z
N MET A 1 11.18 -10.87 6.52
CA MET A 1 11.48 -10.17 5.26
C MET A 1 10.37 -9.15 5.10
N TYR A 2 10.68 -7.89 4.80
CA TYR A 2 9.65 -6.88 4.58
C TYR A 2 9.21 -6.92 3.13
N ASP A 3 7.93 -6.76 2.87
CA ASP A 3 7.49 -6.38 1.53
C ASP A 3 7.56 -4.87 1.39
N VAL A 4 8.05 -4.41 0.25
CA VAL A 4 8.13 -2.99 -0.05
C VAL A 4 7.44 -2.74 -1.37
N PHE A 5 6.53 -1.78 -1.37
CA PHE A 5 5.87 -1.29 -2.58
C PHE A 5 6.47 0.06 -2.97
N ILE A 6 6.91 0.20 -4.23
CA ILE A 6 7.45 1.43 -4.80
C ILE A 6 6.59 1.81 -5.99
N ALA A 7 6.05 3.03 -5.98
CA ALA A 7 5.31 3.59 -7.09
C ALA A 7 6.10 4.75 -7.71
N LEU A 8 6.32 4.69 -9.02
CA LEU A 8 6.91 5.76 -9.81
C LEU A 8 5.89 6.23 -10.85
N ARG A 9 5.75 7.54 -10.99
CA ARG A 9 4.95 8.14 -12.06
C ARG A 9 5.87 8.90 -13.01
N LEU A 10 5.94 8.44 -14.25
CA LEU A 10 6.68 9.12 -15.30
C LEU A 10 5.75 10.15 -15.93
N ILE A 11 6.11 11.43 -15.81
CA ILE A 11 5.34 12.55 -16.34
C ILE A 11 6.10 13.08 -17.56
N PRO A 12 5.64 12.82 -18.80
CA PRO A 12 6.29 13.38 -19.98
C PRO A 12 6.17 14.92 -19.97
N LEU A 13 7.22 15.60 -20.44
CA LEU A 13 7.31 17.05 -20.50
C LEU A 13 7.60 17.49 -21.94
N GLY A 14 7.15 18.69 -22.32
CA GLY A 14 7.36 19.22 -23.68
C GLY A 14 6.70 18.35 -24.74
N ASP A 15 7.45 18.02 -25.80
CA ASP A 15 6.96 17.24 -26.94
C ASP A 15 7.02 15.72 -26.72
N THR A 16 7.48 15.24 -25.56
CA THR A 16 7.55 13.81 -25.25
C THR A 16 6.15 13.21 -25.08
N SER A 17 5.92 12.05 -25.68
CA SER A 17 4.67 11.30 -25.61
C SER A 17 4.63 10.33 -24.41
N PHE A 18 3.42 9.90 -24.04
CA PHE A 18 3.24 8.81 -23.06
C PHE A 18 3.82 7.47 -23.53
N GLY A 19 3.87 7.23 -24.85
CA GLY A 19 4.51 6.04 -25.41
C GLY A 19 6.01 6.02 -25.16
N GLU A 20 6.68 7.16 -25.37
CA GLU A 20 8.11 7.30 -25.05
C GLU A 20 8.38 7.17 -23.55
N ALA A 21 7.51 7.72 -22.70
CA ALA A 21 7.61 7.52 -21.25
C ALA A 21 7.44 6.03 -20.85
N ALA A 22 6.51 5.31 -21.48
CA ALA A 22 6.31 3.88 -21.23
C ALA A 22 7.51 3.03 -21.69
N GLU A 23 8.12 3.36 -22.83
CA GLU A 23 9.37 2.71 -23.26
C GLU A 23 10.53 3.02 -22.30
N TYR A 24 10.62 4.26 -21.80
CA TYR A 24 11.63 4.61 -20.81
C TYR A 24 11.49 3.82 -19.51
N ALA A 25 10.25 3.57 -19.06
CA ALA A 25 9.98 2.80 -17.83
C ALA A 25 10.61 1.40 -17.84
N LYS A 26 10.79 0.79 -19.01
CA LYS A 26 11.43 -0.53 -19.17
C LYS A 26 12.92 -0.53 -18.78
N ASN A 27 13.54 0.65 -18.71
CA ASN A 27 14.92 0.80 -18.25
C ASN A 27 15.03 0.92 -16.71
N ILE A 28 13.91 0.96 -15.99
CA ILE A 28 13.89 0.96 -14.52
C ILE A 28 13.98 -0.49 -14.05
N SER A 29 14.90 -0.78 -13.14
CA SER A 29 15.08 -2.12 -12.58
C SER A 29 15.40 -2.04 -11.09
N ALA A 30 14.93 -3.04 -10.34
CA ALA A 30 15.23 -3.23 -8.94
C ALA A 30 15.92 -4.59 -8.76
N TYR A 31 17.02 -4.61 -7.99
CA TYR A 31 17.80 -5.82 -7.74
C TYR A 31 18.49 -5.73 -6.37
N PRO A 32 18.88 -6.86 -5.76
CA PRO A 32 19.62 -6.85 -4.50
C PRO A 32 20.94 -6.08 -4.63
N LEU A 33 21.29 -5.28 -3.61
CA LEU A 33 22.52 -4.48 -3.63
C LEU A 33 23.79 -5.33 -3.88
N SER A 34 23.80 -6.58 -3.40
CA SER A 34 24.88 -7.54 -3.64
C SER A 34 25.16 -7.83 -5.12
N GLU A 35 24.18 -7.60 -5.99
CA GLU A 35 24.26 -7.84 -7.43
C GLU A 35 24.60 -6.58 -8.24
N ALA A 36 24.86 -5.43 -7.58
CA ALA A 36 25.10 -4.16 -8.27
C ALA A 36 26.26 -4.18 -9.29
N LYS A 37 27.23 -5.09 -9.13
CA LYS A 37 28.34 -5.31 -10.07
C LYS A 37 27.97 -6.20 -11.28
N ASN A 38 26.94 -7.02 -11.16
CA ASN A 38 26.44 -7.90 -12.20
C ASN A 38 24.91 -7.88 -12.16
N GLN A 39 24.34 -6.77 -12.62
CA GLN A 39 22.93 -6.47 -12.45
C GLN A 39 22.08 -7.44 -13.26
N PRO A 40 21.09 -8.13 -12.65
CA PRO A 40 20.16 -8.95 -13.40
C PRO A 40 19.30 -8.07 -14.31
N VAL A 41 18.83 -8.64 -15.41
CA VAL A 41 17.84 -7.99 -16.26
C VAL A 41 16.51 -8.00 -15.49
N GLY A 42 15.94 -6.82 -15.26
CA GLY A 42 14.64 -6.70 -14.59
C GLY A 42 13.51 -7.32 -15.42
N GLU A 43 12.50 -7.85 -14.74
CA GLU A 43 11.28 -8.32 -15.40
C GLU A 43 10.30 -7.16 -15.57
N TYR A 44 9.79 -7.00 -16.79
CA TYR A 44 8.73 -6.04 -17.10
C TYR A 44 7.40 -6.78 -17.29
N ILE A 45 6.40 -6.37 -16.51
CA ILE A 45 5.04 -6.91 -16.60
C ILE A 45 4.13 -5.82 -17.15
N ASP A 46 3.68 -5.97 -18.39
CA ASP A 46 2.69 -5.06 -18.97
C ASP A 46 1.31 -5.32 -18.35
N MET A 47 0.77 -4.32 -17.66
CA MET A 47 -0.56 -4.34 -17.05
C MET A 47 -1.60 -3.52 -17.81
N ALA A 48 -1.25 -2.95 -18.98
CA ALA A 48 -2.20 -2.22 -19.81
C ALA A 48 -3.40 -3.10 -20.19
N GLY A 49 -4.61 -2.61 -19.92
CA GLY A 49 -5.85 -3.34 -20.18
C GLY A 49 -6.09 -4.57 -19.28
N LYS A 50 -5.22 -4.84 -18.30
CA LYS A 50 -5.41 -5.94 -17.34
C LYS A 50 -6.09 -5.45 -16.07
N HIS A 51 -6.97 -6.27 -15.52
CA HIS A 51 -7.58 -6.01 -14.23
C HIS A 51 -6.63 -6.46 -13.10
N LEU A 52 -6.31 -5.55 -12.19
CA LEU A 52 -5.53 -5.82 -10.98
C LEU A 52 -6.34 -5.34 -9.77
N PRO A 53 -7.03 -6.23 -9.04
CA PRO A 53 -7.74 -5.84 -7.84
C PRO A 53 -6.74 -5.53 -6.74
N THR A 54 -6.73 -4.29 -6.25
CA THR A 54 -5.86 -3.84 -5.16
C THR A 54 -6.60 -3.55 -3.87
N LEU A 55 -7.93 -3.68 -3.87
CA LEU A 55 -8.77 -3.49 -2.69
C LEU A 55 -8.92 -4.80 -1.91
N PRO A 56 -8.94 -4.74 -0.56
CA PRO A 56 -9.32 -5.88 0.25
C PRO A 56 -10.74 -6.36 -0.06
N VAL A 57 -10.97 -7.66 0.08
CA VAL A 57 -12.32 -8.23 0.08
C VAL A 57 -12.83 -8.23 1.52
N TYR A 58 -14.01 -7.64 1.75
CA TYR A 58 -14.59 -7.48 3.09
C TYR A 58 -15.46 -8.67 3.51
N ASP A 59 -14.84 -9.84 3.55
CA ASP A 59 -15.38 -11.08 4.11
C ASP A 59 -14.36 -11.74 5.05
N LEU A 60 -14.49 -13.05 5.34
CA LEU A 60 -13.56 -13.73 6.23
C LEU A 60 -12.11 -13.72 5.72
N SER A 61 -11.92 -13.69 4.39
CA SER A 61 -10.58 -13.65 3.77
C SER A 61 -9.78 -12.40 4.15
N PHE A 62 -10.45 -11.32 4.56
CA PHE A 62 -9.79 -10.14 5.13
C PHE A 62 -8.90 -10.52 6.33
N PHE A 63 -9.42 -11.34 7.24
CA PHE A 63 -8.70 -11.77 8.44
C PHE A 63 -7.64 -12.84 8.13
N GLU A 64 -7.87 -13.66 7.09
CA GLU A 64 -6.87 -14.58 6.57
C GLU A 64 -5.68 -13.82 5.99
N ASN A 65 -5.91 -12.77 5.20
CA ASN A 65 -4.88 -11.90 4.64
C ASN A 65 -4.08 -11.18 5.75
N ILE A 66 -4.74 -10.72 6.82
CA ILE A 66 -4.04 -10.15 7.99
C ILE A 66 -3.16 -11.22 8.65
N THR A 67 -3.64 -12.46 8.77
CA THR A 67 -2.85 -13.55 9.34
C THR A 67 -1.61 -13.85 8.48
N GLU A 68 -1.77 -13.88 7.16
CA GLU A 68 -0.65 -14.05 6.22
C GLU A 68 0.38 -12.92 6.36
N LEU A 69 -0.09 -11.67 6.38
CA LEU A 69 0.77 -10.49 6.57
C LEU A 69 1.53 -10.57 7.90
N LEU A 70 0.82 -10.86 9.00
CA LEU A 70 1.43 -10.98 10.33
C LEU A 70 2.48 -12.11 10.39
N ASN A 71 2.29 -13.17 9.61
CA ASN A 71 3.28 -14.25 9.50
C ASN A 71 4.52 -13.81 8.72
N LYS A 72 4.33 -13.08 7.62
CA LYS A 72 5.40 -12.63 6.72
C LYS A 72 6.26 -11.52 7.33
N GLU A 73 5.63 -10.55 7.97
CA GLU A 73 6.27 -9.32 8.43
C GLU A 73 6.49 -9.28 9.94
N PRO A 74 7.55 -8.65 10.44
CA PRO A 74 7.73 -8.46 11.87
C PRO A 74 6.68 -7.47 12.41
N LEU A 75 6.16 -7.75 13.60
CA LEU A 75 5.26 -6.83 14.30
C LEU A 75 6.09 -5.66 14.87
N LEU A 76 5.81 -4.44 14.41
CA LEU A 76 6.51 -3.24 14.86
C LEU A 76 6.07 -2.83 16.28
N GLU A 77 6.92 -2.07 16.98
CA GLU A 77 6.60 -1.59 18.34
C GLU A 77 5.30 -0.77 18.37
N SER A 78 5.10 0.09 17.36
CA SER A 78 3.90 0.91 17.19
C SER A 78 2.62 0.07 17.05
N ASP A 79 2.75 -1.14 16.52
CA ASP A 79 1.62 -1.98 16.12
C ASP A 79 1.28 -3.04 17.17
N LYS A 80 2.05 -3.14 18.26
CA LYS A 80 1.85 -4.14 19.31
C LYS A 80 0.46 -4.08 19.95
N VAL A 81 -0.11 -2.87 20.08
CA VAL A 81 -1.49 -2.72 20.59
C VAL A 81 -2.47 -3.39 19.64
N MET A 82 -2.34 -3.15 18.33
CA MET A 82 -3.18 -3.80 17.32
C MET A 82 -2.91 -5.32 17.29
N GLY A 83 -1.66 -5.76 17.43
CA GLY A 83 -1.30 -7.17 17.56
C GLY A 83 -2.00 -7.85 18.75
N GLY A 84 -2.14 -7.16 19.88
CA GLY A 84 -2.92 -7.66 21.02
C GLY A 84 -4.42 -7.78 20.73
N VAL A 85 -4.99 -6.80 20.01
CA VAL A 85 -6.39 -6.87 19.55
C VAL A 85 -6.60 -8.05 18.60
N LEU A 86 -5.69 -8.27 17.65
CA LEU A 86 -5.71 -9.41 16.74
C LEU A 86 -5.61 -10.74 17.48
N ALA A 87 -4.72 -10.84 18.48
CA ALA A 87 -4.61 -12.03 19.31
C ALA A 87 -5.92 -12.37 20.04
N SER A 88 -6.67 -11.36 20.48
CA SER A 88 -7.97 -11.56 21.16
C SER A 88 -9.04 -12.21 20.28
N ILE A 89 -8.89 -12.15 18.95
CA ILE A 89 -9.77 -12.79 17.96
C ILE A 89 -9.13 -14.02 17.30
N GLY A 90 -8.00 -14.49 17.84
CA GLY A 90 -7.32 -15.71 17.39
C GLY A 90 -6.34 -15.52 16.23
N ILE A 91 -5.95 -14.28 15.93
CA ILE A 91 -4.91 -13.97 14.92
C ILE A 91 -3.60 -13.70 15.65
N GLU A 92 -2.66 -14.64 15.54
CA GLU A 92 -1.36 -14.57 16.18
C GLU A 92 -0.26 -15.05 15.22
N LYS A 93 0.92 -14.42 15.29
CA LYS A 93 2.06 -14.79 14.45
C LYS A 93 2.46 -16.24 14.69
N GLY A 94 2.59 -17.00 13.61
CA GLY A 94 2.98 -18.41 13.59
C GLY A 94 1.87 -19.39 13.94
N LYS A 95 0.64 -18.93 14.25
CA LYS A 95 -0.49 -19.80 14.58
C LYS A 95 -1.48 -19.90 13.41
N PRO A 96 -2.09 -21.08 13.18
CA PRO A 96 -3.18 -21.21 12.23
C PRO A 96 -4.38 -20.37 12.65
N PHE A 97 -4.94 -19.60 11.73
CA PHE A 97 -6.22 -18.93 11.90
C PHE A 97 -7.34 -19.80 11.35
N ALA A 98 -8.13 -20.41 12.24
CA ALA A 98 -9.21 -21.32 11.89
C ALA A 98 -10.47 -21.03 12.73
N PRO A 99 -11.10 -19.84 12.57
CA PRO A 99 -12.28 -19.48 13.35
C PRO A 99 -13.45 -20.42 13.00
N ALA A 100 -14.25 -20.78 14.01
CA ALA A 100 -15.38 -21.68 13.84
C ALA A 100 -16.62 -21.20 14.61
N GLY A 101 -17.77 -21.75 14.24
CA GLY A 101 -19.05 -21.49 14.89
C GLY A 101 -19.37 -19.99 15.01
N LYS A 102 -19.69 -19.55 16.23
CA LYS A 102 -20.09 -18.16 16.51
C LYS A 102 -18.96 -17.15 16.23
N VAL A 103 -17.70 -17.52 16.42
CA VAL A 103 -16.56 -16.61 16.17
C VAL A 103 -16.45 -16.32 14.69
N LYS A 104 -16.51 -17.35 13.83
CA LYS A 104 -16.51 -17.18 12.38
C LYS A 104 -17.66 -16.28 11.92
N GLN A 105 -18.88 -16.55 12.39
CA GLN A 105 -20.05 -15.74 12.03
C GLN A 105 -19.92 -14.27 12.48
N ALA A 106 -19.33 -14.03 13.65
CA ALA A 106 -19.09 -12.68 14.14
C ALA A 106 -18.05 -11.94 13.29
N LEU A 107 -16.97 -12.61 12.88
CA LEU A 107 -15.94 -12.02 12.02
C LEU A 107 -16.47 -11.73 10.61
N GLU A 108 -17.25 -12.64 10.02
CA GLU A 108 -17.91 -12.42 8.72
C GLU A 108 -18.84 -11.20 8.76
N LYS A 109 -19.56 -11.01 9.88
CA LYS A 109 -20.38 -9.80 10.07
C LYS A 109 -19.50 -8.57 10.28
N ALA A 110 -18.45 -8.67 11.09
CA ALA A 110 -17.54 -7.57 11.39
C ALA A 110 -16.84 -7.02 10.14
N ALA A 111 -16.46 -7.88 9.18
CA ALA A 111 -15.88 -7.43 7.92
C ALA A 111 -16.85 -6.52 7.13
N LYS A 112 -18.13 -6.91 7.07
CA LYS A 112 -19.18 -6.13 6.38
C LYS A 112 -19.51 -4.83 7.12
N ASP A 113 -19.66 -4.91 8.44
CA ASP A 113 -19.91 -3.73 9.28
C ASP A 113 -18.74 -2.74 9.20
N GLY A 114 -17.50 -3.26 9.20
CA GLY A 114 -16.29 -2.46 9.04
C GLY A 114 -16.23 -1.76 7.70
N TYR A 115 -16.61 -2.45 6.61
CA TYR A 115 -16.72 -1.81 5.30
C TYR A 115 -17.74 -0.67 5.29
N ALA A 116 -18.96 -0.93 5.80
CA ALA A 116 -20.00 0.10 5.89
C ALA A 116 -19.55 1.30 6.75
N PHE A 117 -18.79 1.04 7.82
CA PHE A 117 -18.22 2.08 8.65
C PHE A 117 -17.16 2.91 7.92
N LEU A 118 -16.29 2.27 7.12
CA LEU A 118 -15.31 2.98 6.30
C LEU A 118 -16.00 3.87 5.26
N GLU A 119 -17.01 3.36 4.54
CA GLU A 119 -17.81 4.14 3.60
C GLU A 119 -18.42 5.37 4.30
N TYR A 120 -19.07 5.18 5.45
CA TYR A 120 -19.62 6.28 6.25
C TYR A 120 -18.57 7.36 6.58
N MET A 121 -17.36 6.94 6.97
CA MET A 121 -16.27 7.85 7.33
C MET A 121 -15.76 8.67 6.13
N PHE A 122 -15.82 8.13 4.91
CA PHE A 122 -15.40 8.83 3.69
C PHE A 122 -16.51 9.70 3.08
N GLU A 123 -17.77 9.28 3.19
CA GLU A 123 -18.92 9.99 2.65
C GLU A 123 -19.43 11.11 3.55
N THR A 124 -19.11 11.08 4.85
CA THR A 124 -19.58 12.09 5.81
C THR A 124 -18.49 13.15 6.07
N PRO A 125 -18.72 14.42 5.65
CA PRO A 125 -17.77 15.50 5.94
C PRO A 125 -17.51 15.67 7.44
N GLY A 126 -16.25 15.93 7.78
CA GLY A 126 -15.76 16.08 9.16
C GLY A 126 -15.00 14.86 9.69
N TYR A 127 -15.13 13.69 9.04
CA TYR A 127 -14.39 12.47 9.37
C TYR A 127 -13.11 12.35 8.53
N SER A 128 -13.12 11.59 7.43
CA SER A 128 -11.98 11.43 6.53
C SER A 128 -11.91 12.52 5.46
N THR A 129 -13.04 13.18 5.19
CA THR A 129 -13.18 14.24 4.20
C THR A 129 -13.74 15.51 4.83
N GLU A 130 -13.59 16.64 4.15
CA GLU A 130 -14.19 17.92 4.53
C GLU A 130 -14.69 18.66 3.28
N LEU A 131 -15.69 19.53 3.45
CA LEU A 131 -16.17 20.37 2.36
C LEU A 131 -15.09 21.37 1.96
N TYR A 132 -14.79 21.43 0.68
CA TYR A 132 -13.87 22.41 0.13
C TYR A 132 -14.51 23.81 0.08
N TRP A 133 -15.79 23.87 -0.33
CA TRP A 133 -16.61 25.09 -0.25
C TRP A 133 -17.87 24.84 0.59
N PRO A 134 -18.26 25.75 1.50
CA PRO A 134 -19.40 25.52 2.40
C PRO A 134 -20.77 25.36 1.73
N ASP A 135 -20.94 25.93 0.54
CA ASP A 135 -22.18 25.99 -0.24
C ASP A 135 -22.22 24.97 -1.39
N HIS A 136 -21.18 24.14 -1.53
CA HIS A 136 -21.08 23.10 -2.54
C HIS A 136 -20.80 21.73 -1.91
N GLN A 137 -20.97 20.66 -2.66
CA GLN A 137 -20.67 19.29 -2.21
C GLN A 137 -19.27 18.81 -2.61
N TRP A 138 -18.40 19.69 -3.08
CA TRP A 138 -17.00 19.34 -3.35
C TRP A 138 -16.28 19.04 -2.04
N MET A 139 -15.66 17.87 -1.94
CA MET A 139 -14.92 17.43 -0.76
C MET A 139 -13.43 17.29 -1.05
N THR A 140 -12.61 17.52 -0.03
CA THR A 140 -11.19 17.19 -0.02
C THR A 140 -10.89 16.19 1.11
N ILE A 141 -9.74 15.51 1.01
CA ILE A 141 -9.23 14.68 2.11
C ILE A 141 -8.87 15.61 3.27
N LYS A 142 -9.38 15.30 4.46
CA LYS A 142 -9.07 16.03 5.67
C LYS A 142 -7.63 15.74 6.07
N GLN A 143 -6.86 16.78 6.38
CA GLN A 143 -5.49 16.61 6.86
C GLN A 143 -5.48 15.77 8.15
N PRO A 144 -4.71 14.66 8.21
CA PRO A 144 -4.73 13.75 9.35
C PRO A 144 -4.10 14.38 10.60
N SER A 145 -3.28 15.42 10.44
CA SER A 145 -2.65 16.15 11.53
C SER A 145 -2.47 17.64 11.18
N LYS A 146 -2.25 18.48 12.19
CA LYS A 146 -1.89 19.89 11.99
C LYS A 146 -0.48 20.07 11.41
N ASP A 147 0.36 19.05 11.57
CA ASP A 147 1.74 19.01 11.09
C ASP A 147 1.82 18.47 9.64
N GLY A 148 0.66 18.20 9.01
CA GLY A 148 0.55 17.65 7.67
C GLY A 148 0.78 16.13 7.63
N PHE A 149 1.30 15.64 6.50
CA PHE A 149 1.71 14.24 6.37
C PHE A 149 3.01 14.00 7.13
N VAL A 150 2.90 13.30 8.27
CA VAL A 150 4.06 12.84 9.03
C VAL A 150 4.49 11.50 8.45
N PHE A 151 5.64 11.48 7.79
CA PHE A 151 6.24 10.24 7.28
C PHE A 151 7.08 9.60 8.38
N ASN A 152 6.87 8.31 8.63
CA ASN A 152 7.76 7.53 9.48
C ASN A 152 8.93 7.04 8.63
N GLU A 153 10.05 7.74 8.70
CA GLU A 153 11.32 7.36 8.09
C GLU A 153 11.96 6.24 8.93
N GLY A 154 11.44 5.01 8.82
CA GLY A 154 12.08 3.86 9.46
C GLY A 154 13.54 3.68 9.01
N GLU A 155 14.36 2.96 9.78
CA GLU A 155 15.80 2.76 9.50
C GLU A 155 16.10 1.92 8.23
N TYR A 156 15.08 1.46 7.50
CA TYR A 156 15.21 0.33 6.57
C TYR A 156 15.24 0.70 5.08
N LEU A 157 15.06 1.97 4.70
CA LEU A 157 15.04 2.41 3.30
C LEU A 157 16.35 3.12 2.93
N LEU A 158 17.37 2.34 2.56
CA LEU A 158 18.57 2.86 1.88
C LEU A 158 18.39 2.72 0.36
N LEU A 159 17.86 3.77 -0.28
CA LEU A 159 17.84 3.89 -1.73
C LEU A 159 19.15 4.55 -2.20
N LEU A 160 20.08 3.76 -2.75
CA LEU A 160 21.25 4.29 -3.44
C LEU A 160 20.85 4.79 -4.82
N HIS A 161 20.79 6.11 -4.99
CA HIS A 161 20.54 6.74 -6.28
C HIS A 161 21.85 6.89 -7.07
N SER A 162 22.05 6.04 -8.09
CA SER A 162 23.11 6.20 -9.10
C SER A 162 22.49 6.62 -10.43
N MET A 163 22.28 7.91 -10.64
CA MET A 163 22.07 8.43 -12.00
C MET A 163 23.42 8.48 -12.72
N ARG A 164 23.66 7.55 -13.63
CA ARG A 164 24.67 7.76 -14.68
C ARG A 164 24.16 8.89 -15.56
N LYS A 165 24.84 10.05 -15.54
CA LYS A 165 24.72 11.05 -16.59
C LYS A 165 25.16 10.42 -17.91
N SER A 166 24.22 9.96 -18.73
CA SER A 166 24.46 9.81 -20.17
C SER A 166 24.01 11.10 -20.84
N ALA A 167 24.81 12.14 -20.71
CA ALA A 167 24.67 13.38 -21.47
C ALA A 167 26.07 13.80 -21.91
N GLU A 168 26.55 13.21 -23.00
CA GLU A 168 27.60 13.75 -23.85
C GLU A 168 27.62 12.97 -25.16
N LYS A 169 26.86 13.48 -26.14
CA LYS A 169 27.16 13.52 -27.58
C LYS A 169 25.98 14.18 -28.30
N ALA A 170 26.02 15.51 -28.29
CA ALA A 170 25.59 16.30 -29.44
C ALA A 170 26.79 16.45 -30.39
#